data_AF-L7LPH7-F1
#
_entry.id   AF-L7LPH7-F1
#
_cell.length_a   1.000
_cell.length_b   1.000
_cell.length_c   1.000
_cell.angle_alpha   90.00
_cell.angle_beta   90.00
_cell.angle_gamma   90.00
#
_symmetry.space_group_name_H-M   'P 1'
#
loop_
_entity.id
_entity.type
_entity.pdbx_description
1 polymer ?
#
loop_
_entity_poly.entity_id
_entity_poly.type
_entity_poly.pdbx_seq_one_letter_code
_entity_poly.pdbx_strand_id
1 'polypeptide(L)'
;MTLLIAGTAGADPAGLAAALAAAGLREEILVAGSPADAASQAARARTAVLAIDSSMPACEEEDLLLAELAAAGLPTALVACRVDAFPAWPKALAETRRRLDPQRGLPVFATSAALASASGSASGVPELARWCRDRADGEAVPRAPARAESGQAESGQRAQPPSESVALIRADRLAGLRAGIVASRAEAIESLRAATSDVHRCVPDASAAPGFTDWLPSLLDALEHRVMDHFAQRLDQVRAAAVGGLAGGSSPPSPPEPFGNGTRVVPRPQGGRRTEDVMVLLLGASMGFGIGRMVIAPTLQWAGLGIAGTVLTLLGGVALAAWVVSVRRASADRARLERWAAEVIASRRLGMEHRIGTRAGAAEAQFTREVWNRTRPARV
;
A
#
# COMPACT_ATOMS: atom_id res chain seq x y z
N MET A 1 21.02 -1.13 -27.82
CA MET A 1 21.60 -0.03 -27.03
C MET A 1 21.24 -0.26 -25.57
N THR A 2 22.02 0.30 -24.64
CA THR A 2 21.91 0.00 -23.21
C THR A 2 21.69 1.31 -22.45
N LEU A 3 20.59 1.36 -21.69
CA LEU A 3 20.22 2.48 -20.81
C LEU A 3 20.65 2.14 -19.38
N LEU A 4 21.32 3.06 -18.70
CA LEU A 4 21.60 2.94 -17.27
C LEU A 4 20.63 3.81 -16.47
N ILE A 5 19.89 3.19 -15.55
CA ILE A 5 19.07 3.89 -14.57
C ILE A 5 19.78 3.82 -13.23
N ALA A 6 20.36 4.94 -12.82
CA ALA A 6 20.97 5.12 -11.52
C ALA A 6 19.98 5.82 -10.58
N GLY A 7 19.89 5.39 -9.34
CA GLY A 7 19.03 6.06 -8.36
C GLY A 7 19.01 5.32 -7.03
N THR A 8 18.69 6.05 -5.96
CA THR A 8 18.51 5.46 -4.64
C THR A 8 17.25 4.61 -4.60
N ALA A 9 17.14 3.70 -3.62
CA ALA A 9 15.97 2.82 -3.48
C ALA A 9 14.65 3.61 -3.35
N GLY A 10 14.68 4.82 -2.76
CA GLY A 10 13.52 5.71 -2.63
C GLY A 10 12.99 6.23 -3.98
N ALA A 11 13.85 6.34 -4.98
CA ALA A 11 13.45 6.73 -6.34
C ALA A 11 12.80 5.58 -7.12
N ASP A 12 12.90 4.33 -6.64
CA ASP A 12 12.40 3.11 -7.32
C ASP A 12 12.88 2.98 -8.78
N PRO A 13 14.21 2.89 -9.01
CA PRO A 13 14.77 2.79 -10.36
C PRO A 13 14.35 1.50 -11.09
N ALA A 14 14.05 0.43 -10.35
CA ALA A 14 13.54 -0.82 -10.91
C ALA A 14 12.09 -0.68 -11.40
N GLY A 15 11.22 -0.01 -10.65
CA GLY A 15 9.87 0.33 -11.09
C GLY A 15 9.86 1.22 -12.33
N LEU A 16 10.77 2.20 -12.39
CA LEU A 16 10.97 3.03 -13.59
C LEU A 16 11.44 2.19 -14.79
N ALA A 17 12.39 1.27 -14.59
CA ALA A 17 12.86 0.35 -15.63
C ALA A 17 11.70 -0.49 -16.20
N ALA A 18 10.88 -1.07 -15.32
CA ALA A 18 9.71 -1.85 -15.72
C ALA A 18 8.69 -1.01 -16.51
N ALA A 19 8.44 0.23 -16.08
CA ALA A 19 7.54 1.15 -16.77
C ALA A 19 8.06 1.54 -18.16
N LEU A 20 9.37 1.79 -18.30
CA LEU A 20 9.99 2.08 -19.60
C LEU A 20 9.94 0.87 -20.55
N ALA A 21 10.17 -0.34 -20.05
CA ALA A 21 10.03 -1.56 -20.82
C ALA A 21 8.58 -1.76 -21.30
N ALA A 22 7.60 -1.53 -20.42
CA ALA A 22 6.17 -1.58 -20.78
C ALA A 22 5.77 -0.51 -21.80
N ALA A 23 6.42 0.66 -21.77
CA ALA A 23 6.24 1.73 -22.75
C ALA A 23 6.92 1.45 -24.12
N GLY A 24 7.52 0.26 -24.29
CA GLY A 24 8.07 -0.20 -25.56
C GLY A 24 9.55 0.12 -25.77
N LEU A 25 10.29 0.50 -24.71
CA LEU A 25 11.74 0.63 -24.78
C LEU A 25 12.36 -0.78 -24.89
N ARG A 26 12.89 -1.13 -26.06
CA ARG A 26 13.47 -2.46 -26.35
C ARG A 26 14.96 -2.60 -26.00
N GLU A 27 15.53 -1.57 -25.39
CA GLU A 27 16.93 -1.51 -25.00
C GLU A 27 17.22 -2.33 -23.74
N GLU A 28 18.47 -2.78 -23.57
CA GLU A 28 18.88 -3.42 -22.32
C GLU A 28 18.90 -2.33 -21.23
N ILE A 29 18.11 -2.51 -20.17
CA ILE A 29 18.06 -1.56 -19.05
C ILE A 29 18.89 -2.11 -17.90
N LEU A 30 19.96 -1.41 -17.56
CA LEU A 30 20.79 -1.66 -16.39
C LEU A 30 20.31 -0.78 -15.24
N VAL A 31 20.27 -1.33 -14.02
CA VAL A 31 19.83 -0.60 -12.83
C VAL A 31 20.98 -0.58 -11.83
N ALA A 32 21.34 0.63 -11.38
CA ALA A 32 22.35 0.87 -10.38
C ALA A 32 21.74 1.54 -9.14
N GLY A 33 21.80 0.85 -8.01
CA GLY A 33 21.32 1.35 -6.72
C GLY A 33 22.38 2.09 -5.90
N SER A 34 23.64 2.04 -6.33
CA SER A 34 24.78 2.66 -5.65
C SER A 34 25.78 3.26 -6.66
N PRO A 35 26.64 4.21 -6.24
CA PRO A 35 27.70 4.76 -7.10
C PRO A 35 28.66 3.69 -7.63
N ALA A 36 29.00 2.69 -6.82
CA ALA A 36 29.87 1.58 -7.25
C ALA A 36 29.23 0.75 -8.37
N ASP A 37 27.92 0.47 -8.26
CA ASP A 37 27.18 -0.22 -9.31
C ASP A 37 27.12 0.63 -10.58
N ALA A 38 26.84 1.92 -10.43
CA ALA A 38 26.77 2.86 -11.55
C ALA A 38 28.11 2.91 -12.31
N ALA A 39 29.23 3.04 -11.59
CA ALA A 39 30.58 3.04 -12.17
C ALA A 39 30.87 1.74 -12.95
N SER A 40 30.54 0.57 -12.37
CA SER A 40 30.78 -0.73 -13.00
C SER A 40 29.94 -0.96 -14.27
N GLN A 41 28.75 -0.37 -14.33
CA GLN A 41 27.80 -0.56 -15.43
C GLN A 41 27.89 0.55 -16.50
N ALA A 42 28.44 1.71 -16.16
CA ALA A 42 28.50 2.88 -17.03
C ALA A 42 29.23 2.61 -18.35
N ALA A 43 30.28 1.78 -18.35
CA ALA A 43 31.03 1.41 -19.55
C ALA A 43 30.19 0.67 -20.62
N ARG A 44 29.07 0.07 -20.22
CA ARG A 44 28.15 -0.65 -21.12
C ARG A 44 27.01 0.24 -21.61
N ALA A 45 26.75 1.36 -20.94
CA ALA A 45 25.62 2.23 -21.22
C ALA A 45 25.97 3.26 -22.31
N ARG A 46 24.95 3.72 -23.03
CA ARG A 46 25.08 4.84 -23.99
C ARG A 46 24.29 6.07 -23.58
N THR A 47 23.36 5.91 -22.65
CA THR A 47 22.53 6.98 -22.08
C THR A 47 22.25 6.62 -20.64
N ALA A 48 22.08 7.63 -19.80
CA ALA A 48 21.78 7.46 -18.40
C ALA A 48 20.54 8.26 -17.98
N VAL A 49 19.86 7.72 -16.97
CA VAL A 49 18.80 8.39 -16.24
C VAL A 49 19.18 8.35 -14.77
N LEU A 50 19.17 9.52 -14.13
CA LEU A 50 19.24 9.63 -12.68
C LEU A 50 17.82 9.73 -12.13
N ALA A 51 17.34 8.63 -11.55
CA ALA A 51 16.07 8.55 -10.86
C ALA A 51 16.16 9.28 -9.51
N ILE A 52 15.28 10.26 -9.33
CA ILE A 52 15.20 11.14 -8.17
C ILE A 52 13.97 10.78 -7.35
N ASP A 53 14.14 10.60 -6.04
CA ASP A 53 13.04 10.45 -5.10
C ASP A 53 12.28 11.78 -5.01
N SER A 54 10.98 11.76 -5.34
CA SER A 54 10.14 12.95 -5.29
C SER A 54 9.69 13.35 -3.88
N SER A 55 9.94 12.51 -2.87
CA SER A 55 9.56 12.77 -1.49
C SER A 55 10.52 13.71 -0.74
N MET A 56 11.76 13.84 -1.22
CA MET A 56 12.79 14.66 -0.59
C MET A 56 13.80 15.21 -1.62
N PRO A 57 14.50 16.32 -1.32
CA PRO A 57 15.58 16.82 -2.17
C PRO A 57 16.76 15.85 -2.24
N ALA A 58 17.51 15.91 -3.33
CA ALA A 58 18.74 15.16 -3.53
C ALA A 58 19.78 15.45 -2.45
N CYS A 59 20.49 14.39 -2.06
CA CYS A 59 21.56 14.41 -1.09
C CYS A 59 22.91 14.08 -1.75
N GLU A 60 23.93 13.80 -0.93
CA GLU A 60 25.28 13.47 -1.40
C GLU A 60 25.32 12.19 -2.25
N GLU A 61 24.38 11.27 -2.05
CA GLU A 61 24.32 10.03 -2.82
C GLU A 61 23.94 10.29 -4.29
N GLU A 62 22.96 11.16 -4.55
CA GLU A 62 22.65 11.60 -5.90
C GLU A 62 23.77 12.45 -6.53
N ASP A 63 24.53 13.21 -5.72
CA ASP A 63 25.73 13.92 -6.22
C ASP A 63 26.77 12.90 -6.73
N LEU A 64 27.02 11.83 -5.98
CA LEU A 64 27.97 10.78 -6.35
C LEU A 64 27.48 10.00 -7.57
N LEU A 65 26.20 9.61 -7.62
CA LEU A 65 25.63 8.95 -8.79
C LEU A 65 25.76 9.83 -10.04
N LEU A 66 25.42 11.13 -9.93
CA LEU A 66 25.56 12.04 -11.06
C LEU A 66 27.03 12.21 -11.47
N ALA A 67 27.96 12.24 -10.52
CA ALA A 67 29.39 12.33 -10.79
C ALA A 67 29.91 11.10 -11.55
N GLU A 68 29.48 9.88 -11.19
CA GLU A 68 29.85 8.66 -11.91
C GLU A 68 29.32 8.65 -13.35
N LEU A 69 28.06 9.08 -13.54
CA LEU A 69 27.48 9.21 -14.88
C LEU A 69 28.22 10.27 -15.72
N ALA A 70 28.60 11.39 -15.10
CA ALA A 70 29.37 12.46 -15.72
C ALA A 70 30.79 12.01 -16.09
N ALA A 71 31.46 11.27 -15.19
CA ALA A 71 32.80 10.72 -15.42
C ALA A 71 32.82 9.74 -16.59
N ALA A 72 31.75 8.96 -16.75
CA ALA A 72 31.57 8.08 -17.90
C ALA A 72 31.15 8.81 -19.20
N GLY A 73 30.92 10.12 -19.14
CA GLY A 73 30.53 10.93 -20.30
C GLY A 73 29.14 10.62 -20.83
N LEU A 74 28.26 10.03 -20.02
CA LEU A 74 26.92 9.59 -20.41
C LEU A 74 25.96 10.79 -20.53
N PRO A 75 25.24 10.93 -21.65
CA PRO A 75 24.08 11.83 -21.72
C PRO A 75 23.08 11.45 -20.62
N THR A 76 22.81 12.38 -19.71
CA THR A 76 22.07 12.09 -18.48
C THR A 76 20.81 12.94 -18.38
N ALA A 77 19.67 12.33 -18.02
CA ALA A 77 18.45 13.04 -17.64
C ALA A 77 18.17 12.90 -16.14
N LEU A 78 17.60 13.94 -15.53
CA LEU A 78 17.05 13.87 -14.17
C LEU A 78 15.58 13.46 -14.24
N VAL A 79 15.18 12.44 -13.50
CA VAL A 79 13.82 11.91 -13.55
C VAL A 79 13.21 11.88 -12.16
N ALA A 80 12.28 12.80 -11.89
CA ALA A 80 11.46 12.75 -10.69
C ALA A 80 10.51 11.55 -10.78
N CYS A 81 10.66 10.61 -9.85
CA CYS A 81 9.90 9.36 -9.84
C CYS A 81 8.75 9.42 -8.84
N ARG A 82 7.67 8.67 -9.10
CA ARG A 82 6.49 8.56 -8.21
C ARG A 82 5.79 9.91 -7.96
N VAL A 83 5.70 10.76 -8.97
CA VAL A 83 5.07 12.10 -8.85
C VAL A 83 3.57 12.05 -8.51
N ASP A 84 2.93 10.90 -8.71
CA ASP A 84 1.56 10.61 -8.29
C ASP A 84 1.41 10.45 -6.77
N ALA A 85 2.46 9.97 -6.09
CA ALA A 85 2.43 9.69 -4.65
C ALA A 85 2.81 10.91 -3.80
N PHE A 86 3.49 11.91 -4.37
CA PHE A 86 4.07 13.03 -3.63
C PHE A 86 3.61 14.38 -4.18
N PRO A 87 2.51 14.97 -3.70
CA PRO A 87 2.00 16.26 -4.19
C PRO A 87 3.03 17.42 -4.12
N ALA A 88 4.01 17.33 -3.21
CA ALA A 88 5.07 18.33 -3.06
C ALA A 88 6.29 18.11 -3.99
N TRP A 89 6.23 17.13 -4.90
CA TRP A 89 7.32 16.79 -5.81
C TRP A 89 7.91 17.98 -6.59
N PRO A 90 7.14 19.01 -7.03
CA PRO A 90 7.73 20.11 -7.78
C PRO A 90 8.74 20.92 -6.95
N LYS A 91 8.49 21.03 -5.64
CA LYS A 91 9.39 21.71 -4.71
C LYS A 91 10.67 20.90 -4.47
N ALA A 92 10.52 19.60 -4.20
CA ALA A 92 11.65 18.70 -4.00
C ALA A 92 12.55 18.65 -5.25
N LEU A 93 11.95 18.54 -6.44
CA LEU A 93 12.68 18.56 -7.70
C LEU A 93 13.38 19.91 -7.96
N ALA A 94 12.75 21.03 -7.61
CA ALA A 94 13.40 22.35 -7.73
C ALA A 94 14.62 22.48 -6.80
N GLU A 95 14.56 21.93 -5.59
CA GLU A 95 15.68 21.86 -4.64
C GLU A 95 16.79 20.94 -5.15
N THR A 96 16.43 19.73 -5.61
CA THR A 96 17.34 18.79 -6.28
C THR A 96 18.05 19.45 -7.45
N ARG A 97 17.31 20.16 -8.31
CA ARG A 97 17.89 20.80 -9.49
C ARG A 97 18.86 21.92 -9.11
N ARG A 98 18.59 22.70 -8.07
CA ARG A 98 19.54 23.72 -7.58
C ARG A 98 20.87 23.12 -7.13
N ARG A 99 20.85 21.88 -6.61
CA ARG A 99 22.03 21.15 -6.16
C ARG A 99 22.77 20.47 -7.32
N LEU A 100 22.05 19.64 -8.09
CA LEU A 100 22.63 18.75 -9.10
C LEU A 100 22.86 19.41 -10.46
N ASP A 101 22.00 20.34 -10.86
CA ASP A 101 22.02 20.99 -12.18
C ASP A 101 21.76 22.50 -12.04
N PRO A 102 22.65 23.24 -11.34
CA PRO A 102 22.46 24.67 -11.09
C PRO A 102 22.41 25.50 -12.37
N GLN A 103 23.10 25.06 -13.42
CA GLN A 103 23.14 25.71 -14.73
C GLN A 103 21.94 25.35 -15.62
N ARG A 104 21.07 24.44 -15.17
CA ARG A 104 19.87 23.99 -15.90
C ARG A 104 20.18 23.35 -17.26
N GLY A 105 21.31 22.67 -17.37
CA GLY A 105 21.77 22.00 -18.59
C GLY A 105 21.19 20.61 -18.80
N LEU A 106 20.71 19.93 -17.75
CA LEU A 106 20.18 18.58 -17.88
C LEU A 106 18.67 18.58 -18.23
N PRO A 107 18.21 17.67 -19.10
CA PRO A 107 16.78 17.44 -19.30
C PRO A 107 16.16 16.86 -18.04
N VAL A 108 14.91 17.25 -17.77
CA VAL A 108 14.19 16.87 -16.55
C VAL A 108 12.82 16.31 -16.94
N PHE A 109 12.47 15.15 -16.39
CA PHE A 109 11.17 14.51 -16.57
C PHE A 109 10.50 14.25 -15.23
N ALA A 110 9.18 14.30 -15.21
CA ALA A 110 8.33 13.89 -14.10
C ALA A 110 7.62 12.60 -14.51
N THR A 111 7.78 11.53 -13.73
CA THR A 111 7.29 10.21 -14.10
C THR A 111 6.51 9.52 -12.99
N SER A 112 5.51 8.75 -13.41
CA SER A 112 4.74 7.85 -12.55
C SER A 112 4.63 6.48 -13.21
N ALA A 113 5.33 5.49 -12.63
CA ALA A 113 5.21 4.10 -13.07
C ALA A 113 3.80 3.55 -12.81
N ALA A 114 3.14 3.99 -11.72
CA ALA A 114 1.79 3.57 -11.36
C ALA A 114 0.75 4.00 -12.41
N LEU A 115 0.93 5.19 -13.01
CA LEU A 115 0.04 5.71 -14.05
C LEU A 115 0.39 5.21 -15.45
N ALA A 116 1.56 4.59 -15.66
CA ALA A 116 2.08 4.26 -16.99
C ALA A 116 1.23 3.25 -17.78
N SER A 117 0.48 2.37 -17.09
CA SER A 117 -0.40 1.37 -17.71
C SER A 117 -1.79 1.91 -18.08
N ALA A 118 -2.17 3.09 -17.58
CA ALA A 118 -3.45 3.70 -17.87
C ALA A 118 -3.41 4.45 -19.21
N SER A 119 -4.30 4.08 -20.14
CA SER A 119 -4.39 4.73 -21.46
C SER A 119 -4.75 6.20 -21.32
N GLY A 120 -3.98 7.10 -21.96
CA GLY A 120 -4.19 8.54 -21.91
C GLY A 120 -3.68 9.23 -20.63
N SER A 121 -2.92 8.53 -19.78
CA SER A 121 -2.38 9.13 -18.55
C SER A 121 -1.21 10.09 -18.83
N ALA A 122 -1.13 11.16 -18.04
CA ALA A 122 0.01 12.07 -17.98
C ALA A 122 1.15 11.48 -17.13
N SER A 123 1.52 10.22 -17.38
CA SER A 123 2.53 9.49 -16.59
C SER A 123 3.96 9.95 -16.86
N GLY A 124 4.23 10.70 -17.93
CA GLY A 124 5.56 11.16 -18.36
C GLY A 124 6.52 10.06 -18.84
N VAL A 125 6.22 8.78 -18.58
CA VAL A 125 7.02 7.63 -19.01
C VAL A 125 7.14 7.55 -20.55
N PRO A 126 6.09 7.80 -21.36
CA PRO A 126 6.22 7.79 -22.82
C PRO A 126 7.10 8.91 -23.38
N GLU A 127 7.19 10.05 -22.70
CA GLU A 127 8.09 11.17 -23.06
C GLU A 127 9.54 10.82 -22.76
N LEU A 128 9.81 10.26 -21.57
CA LEU A 128 11.13 9.76 -21.22
C LEU A 128 11.59 8.63 -22.15
N ALA A 129 10.71 7.69 -22.50
CA ALA A 129 11.03 6.60 -23.43
C ALA A 129 11.31 7.10 -24.85
N ARG A 130 10.66 8.18 -25.30
CA ARG A 130 11.02 8.86 -26.56
C ARG A 130 12.39 9.50 -26.47
N TRP A 131 12.65 10.26 -25.41
CA TRP A 131 13.96 10.89 -25.18
C TRP A 131 15.11 9.87 -25.16
N CYS A 132 14.92 8.70 -24.51
CA CYS A 132 15.95 7.65 -24.51
C CYS A 132 16.23 7.12 -25.93
N ARG A 133 15.18 6.92 -26.75
CA ARG A 133 15.31 6.42 -28.13
C ARG A 133 15.97 7.43 -29.06
N ASP A 134 15.52 8.67 -29.04
CA ASP A 134 16.04 9.72 -29.92
C ASP A 134 17.56 9.95 -29.68
N ARG A 135 18.06 9.57 -28.50
CA ARG A 135 19.47 9.69 -28.14
C ARG A 135 20.31 8.47 -28.48
N ALA A 136 19.68 7.37 -28.86
CA ALA A 136 20.35 6.28 -29.54
C ALA A 136 20.92 6.68 -30.90
N ASP A 137 20.33 7.71 -31.50
CA ASP A 137 20.59 8.12 -32.88
C ASP A 137 21.65 9.23 -33.02
N GLY A 138 22.34 9.63 -31.93
CA GLY A 138 23.63 10.33 -32.00
C GLY A 138 23.62 11.87 -31.91
N GLU A 139 22.55 12.49 -31.40
CA GLU A 139 22.50 13.95 -31.21
C GLU A 139 23.32 14.42 -29.99
N ALA A 140 24.10 15.49 -30.16
CA ALA A 140 24.96 16.05 -29.11
C ALA A 140 24.14 16.74 -28.01
N VAL A 141 24.19 16.22 -26.79
CA VAL A 141 23.52 16.78 -25.60
C VAL A 141 24.55 17.34 -24.62
N PRO A 142 24.20 18.39 -23.84
CA PRO A 142 24.95 18.78 -22.66
C PRO A 142 25.21 17.58 -21.75
N ARG A 143 26.48 17.18 -21.68
CA ARG A 143 26.99 16.26 -20.67
C ARG A 143 26.95 16.99 -19.33
N ALA A 144 26.68 16.26 -18.25
CA ALA A 144 26.94 16.79 -16.92
C ALA A 144 28.42 17.23 -16.90
N PRO A 145 28.73 18.50 -16.58
CA PRO A 145 30.11 18.95 -16.58
C PRO A 145 30.88 18.09 -15.58
N ALA A 146 31.94 17.44 -16.04
CA ALA A 146 32.91 16.84 -15.13
C ALA A 146 33.33 17.94 -14.16
N ARG A 147 33.09 17.74 -12.87
CA ARG A 147 33.43 18.71 -11.85
C ARG A 147 34.95 18.87 -11.88
N ALA A 148 35.42 19.90 -12.57
CA ALA A 148 36.84 20.26 -12.54
C ALA A 148 37.18 20.42 -11.06
N GLU A 149 38.16 19.65 -10.59
CA GLU A 149 38.87 19.89 -9.34
C GLU A 149 39.53 21.27 -9.44
N SER A 150 38.72 22.31 -9.32
CA SER A 150 39.16 23.68 -9.31
C SER A 150 39.53 23.96 -7.87
N GLY A 151 40.83 24.08 -7.65
CA GLY A 151 41.43 24.28 -6.34
C GLY A 151 40.83 25.45 -5.57
N GLN A 152 41.01 25.33 -4.25
CA GLN A 152 41.34 26.42 -3.34
C GLN A 152 41.35 27.83 -3.97
N ALA A 153 40.23 28.55 -3.87
CA ALA A 153 40.21 29.98 -3.55
C ALA A 153 38.78 30.45 -3.29
N GLU A 154 38.54 30.79 -2.02
CA GLU A 154 37.76 31.96 -1.59
C GLU A 154 36.26 32.00 -1.92
N SER A 155 35.48 31.32 -1.07
CA SER A 155 34.37 32.00 -0.42
C SER A 155 34.55 31.85 1.08
N GLY A 156 34.40 32.96 1.82
CA GLY A 156 34.56 33.05 3.26
C GLY A 156 33.48 32.30 4.04
N GLN A 157 33.38 30.99 3.84
CA GLN A 157 32.55 30.11 4.64
C GLN A 157 33.35 29.77 5.90
N ARG A 158 33.11 30.58 6.94
CA ARG A 158 33.46 30.34 8.34
C ARG A 158 33.51 28.84 8.62
N ALA A 159 34.69 28.32 8.97
CA ALA A 159 34.89 26.92 9.33
C ALA A 159 33.90 26.52 10.43
N GLN A 160 32.79 25.88 10.03
CA GLN A 160 31.90 25.23 10.98
C GLN A 160 32.63 24.00 11.52
N PRO A 161 32.62 23.78 12.84
CA PRO A 161 33.30 22.64 13.43
C PRO A 161 32.75 21.34 12.81
N PRO A 162 33.59 20.31 12.58
CA PRO A 162 33.19 19.04 11.96
C PRO A 162 32.07 18.30 12.71
N SER A 163 31.72 18.72 13.93
CA SER A 163 30.58 18.23 14.69
C SER A 163 29.21 18.77 14.22
N GLU A 164 29.17 19.96 13.60
CA GLU A 164 27.93 20.62 13.18
C GLU A 164 27.36 19.97 11.90
N SER A 165 28.23 19.57 10.96
CA SER A 165 27.84 18.86 9.73
C SER A 165 27.25 17.48 9.99
N VAL A 166 27.84 16.70 10.91
CA VAL A 166 27.31 15.38 11.30
C VAL A 166 25.97 15.50 12.04
N ALA A 167 25.79 16.54 12.86
CA ALA A 167 24.53 16.78 13.54
C ALA A 167 23.40 17.15 12.56
N LEU A 168 23.71 17.98 11.55
CA LEU A 168 22.78 18.34 10.46
C LEU A 168 22.38 17.13 9.61
N ILE A 169 23.34 16.32 9.17
CA ILE A 169 23.07 15.09 8.40
C ILE A 169 22.22 14.12 9.23
N ARG A 170 22.52 13.96 10.52
CA ARG A 170 21.72 13.12 11.42
C ARG A 170 20.29 13.63 11.57
N ALA A 171 20.10 14.94 11.74
CA ALA A 171 18.78 15.53 11.90
C ALA A 171 17.93 15.33 10.64
N ASP A 172 18.52 15.52 9.46
CA ASP A 172 17.85 15.33 8.17
C ASP A 172 17.45 13.87 7.94
N ARG A 173 18.36 12.92 8.20
CA ARG A 173 18.07 11.47 8.09
C ARG A 173 16.99 11.02 9.07
N LEU A 174 16.99 11.53 10.30
CA LEU A 174 15.94 11.24 11.28
C LEU A 174 14.59 11.86 10.88
N ALA A 175 14.59 13.04 10.27
CA ALA A 175 13.38 13.65 9.73
C ALA A 175 12.81 12.81 8.56
N GLY A 176 13.66 12.39 7.62
CA GLY A 176 13.29 11.50 6.52
C GLY A 176 12.78 10.15 7.00
N LEU A 177 13.45 9.54 7.99
CA LEU A 177 13.00 8.30 8.63
C LEU A 177 11.59 8.43 9.20
N ARG A 178 11.34 9.47 10.01
CA ARG A 178 10.02 9.71 10.61
C ARG A 178 8.96 9.94 9.55
N ALA A 179 9.27 10.74 8.52
CA ALA A 179 8.36 10.96 7.39
C ALA A 179 8.03 9.64 6.68
N GLY A 180 9.01 8.79 6.42
CA GLY A 180 8.83 7.47 5.80
C GLY A 180 8.00 6.51 6.66
N ILE A 181 8.21 6.48 7.98
CA ILE A 181 7.41 5.65 8.89
C ILE A 181 5.96 6.14 8.94
N VAL A 182 5.73 7.46 8.99
CA VAL A 182 4.39 8.03 8.98
C VAL A 182 3.68 7.74 7.64
N ALA A 183 4.39 7.88 6.52
CA ALA A 183 3.86 7.58 5.19
C ALA A 183 3.52 6.09 5.02
N SER A 184 4.42 5.18 5.39
CA SER A 184 4.17 3.73 5.31
C SER A 184 3.02 3.28 6.21
N ARG A 185 2.89 3.88 7.40
CA ARG A 185 1.73 3.66 8.28
C ARG A 185 0.43 4.12 7.62
N ALA A 186 0.42 5.30 7.01
CA ALA A 186 -0.77 5.82 6.33
C ALA A 186 -1.16 4.94 5.13
N GLU A 187 -0.19 4.51 4.32
CA GLU A 187 -0.39 3.59 3.19
C GLU A 187 -0.99 2.24 3.67
N ALA A 188 -0.45 1.66 4.75
CA ALA A 188 -0.97 0.41 5.30
C ALA A 188 -2.40 0.53 5.84
N ILE A 189 -2.71 1.64 6.53
CA ILE A 189 -4.08 1.90 7.03
C ILE A 189 -5.05 2.11 5.87
N GLU A 190 -4.65 2.81 4.82
CA GLU A 190 -5.49 3.04 3.65
C GLU A 190 -5.74 1.74 2.86
N SER A 191 -4.69 0.95 2.63
CA SER A 191 -4.81 -0.37 2.00
C SER A 191 -5.76 -1.29 2.80
N LEU A 192 -5.64 -1.28 4.13
CA LEU A 192 -6.55 -2.01 5.02
C LEU A 192 -8.01 -1.54 4.89
N ARG A 193 -8.25 -0.22 4.86
CA ARG A 193 -9.60 0.34 4.69
C ARG A 193 -10.21 -0.02 3.34
N ALA A 194 -9.44 0.10 2.26
CA ALA A 194 -9.89 -0.27 0.92
C ALA A 194 -10.27 -1.75 0.88
N ALA A 195 -9.37 -2.63 1.33
CA ALA A 195 -9.62 -4.07 1.31
C ALA A 195 -10.79 -4.50 2.21
N THR A 196 -10.93 -3.92 3.41
CA THR A 196 -12.07 -4.22 4.30
C THR A 196 -13.40 -3.69 3.77
N SER A 197 -13.40 -2.54 3.08
CA SER A 197 -14.58 -2.00 2.39
C SER A 197 -15.03 -2.91 1.25
N ASP A 198 -14.09 -3.42 0.46
CA ASP A 198 -14.39 -4.36 -0.62
C ASP A 198 -14.97 -5.68 -0.07
N VAL A 199 -14.39 -6.22 1.03
CA VAL A 199 -14.95 -7.39 1.71
C VAL A 199 -16.37 -7.09 2.21
N HIS A 200 -16.59 -5.95 2.85
CA HIS A 200 -17.91 -5.57 3.37
C HIS A 200 -18.97 -5.49 2.25
N ARG A 201 -18.60 -4.98 1.07
CA ARG A 201 -19.48 -4.92 -0.10
C ARG A 201 -19.92 -6.29 -0.59
N CYS A 202 -19.08 -7.31 -0.43
CA CYS A 202 -19.38 -8.69 -0.85
C CYS A 202 -20.17 -9.52 0.18
N VAL A 203 -20.31 -9.03 1.43
CA VAL A 203 -20.98 -9.78 2.51
C VAL A 203 -22.44 -10.16 2.21
N PRO A 204 -23.32 -9.28 1.68
CA PRO A 204 -24.73 -9.62 1.46
C PRO A 204 -24.91 -10.84 0.53
N ASP A 205 -24.08 -10.93 -0.51
CA ASP A 205 -24.13 -12.01 -1.49
C ASP A 205 -23.42 -13.27 -0.96
N ALA A 206 -22.24 -13.12 -0.35
CA ALA A 206 -21.44 -14.24 0.15
C ALA A 206 -22.06 -14.92 1.39
N SER A 207 -22.85 -14.20 2.20
CA SER A 207 -23.47 -14.72 3.42
C SER A 207 -24.48 -15.86 3.18
N ALA A 208 -24.98 -15.98 1.95
CA ALA A 208 -25.89 -17.07 1.55
C ALA A 208 -25.16 -18.37 1.24
N ALA A 209 -23.84 -18.33 1.02
CA ALA A 209 -23.07 -19.51 0.64
C ALA A 209 -22.78 -20.40 1.87
N PRO A 210 -22.89 -21.74 1.73
CA PRO A 210 -22.44 -22.66 2.77
C PRO A 210 -20.94 -22.46 3.02
N GLY A 211 -20.53 -22.42 4.29
CA GLY A 211 -19.13 -22.22 4.68
C GLY A 211 -18.69 -20.76 4.83
N PHE A 212 -19.59 -19.77 4.65
CA PHE A 212 -19.28 -18.35 4.85
C PHE A 212 -18.59 -18.05 6.20
N THR A 213 -19.03 -18.74 7.26
CA THR A 213 -18.49 -18.54 8.62
C THR A 213 -17.05 -19.04 8.81
N ASP A 214 -16.55 -19.94 7.94
CA ASP A 214 -15.15 -20.38 7.92
C ASP A 214 -14.32 -19.60 6.89
N TRP A 215 -14.95 -19.21 5.77
CA TRP A 215 -14.33 -18.43 4.71
C TRP A 215 -13.94 -17.02 5.17
N LEU A 216 -14.84 -16.29 5.83
CA LEU A 216 -14.58 -14.89 6.20
C LEU A 216 -13.37 -14.73 7.14
N PRO A 217 -13.21 -15.51 8.23
CA PRO A 217 -12.00 -15.45 9.04
C PRO A 217 -10.73 -15.76 8.26
N SER A 218 -10.75 -16.79 7.41
CA SER A 218 -9.60 -17.20 6.60
C SER A 218 -9.16 -16.10 5.62
N LEU A 219 -10.14 -15.42 4.99
CA LEU A 219 -9.89 -14.27 4.13
C LEU A 219 -9.26 -13.10 4.89
N LEU A 220 -9.79 -12.80 6.08
CA LEU A 220 -9.27 -11.71 6.92
C LEU A 220 -7.86 -12.02 7.43
N ASP A 221 -7.57 -13.27 7.76
CA ASP A 221 -6.21 -13.69 8.12
C ASP A 221 -5.27 -13.54 6.91
N ALA A 222 -5.67 -13.94 5.69
CA ALA A 222 -4.84 -13.76 4.50
C ALA A 222 -4.59 -12.28 4.16
N LEU A 223 -5.61 -11.42 4.33
CA LEU A 223 -5.51 -9.97 4.18
C LEU A 223 -4.54 -9.39 5.22
N GLU A 224 -4.65 -9.84 6.47
CA GLU A 224 -3.76 -9.44 7.55
C GLU A 224 -2.30 -9.75 7.23
N HIS A 225 -1.99 -10.98 6.80
CA HIS A 225 -0.62 -11.35 6.39
C HIS A 225 -0.13 -10.44 5.27
N ARG A 226 -0.91 -10.25 4.20
CA ARG A 226 -0.53 -9.41 3.06
C ARG A 226 -0.21 -7.96 3.45
N VAL A 227 -1.10 -7.33 4.23
CA VAL A 227 -0.91 -5.94 4.66
C VAL A 227 0.31 -5.82 5.57
N MET A 228 0.49 -6.76 6.50
CA MET A 228 1.62 -6.72 7.43
C MET A 228 2.96 -7.00 6.74
N ASP A 229 3.00 -7.88 5.74
CA ASP A 229 4.19 -8.15 4.94
C ASP A 229 4.58 -6.94 4.10
N HIS A 230 3.61 -6.31 3.43
CA HIS A 230 3.85 -5.10 2.67
C HIS A 230 4.34 -3.96 3.58
N PHE A 231 3.71 -3.78 4.74
CA PHE A 231 4.14 -2.79 5.73
C PHE A 231 5.57 -3.05 6.23
N ALA A 232 5.94 -4.31 6.49
CA ALA A 232 7.30 -4.67 6.89
C ALA A 232 8.31 -4.34 5.79
N GLN A 233 8.02 -4.69 4.53
CA GLN A 233 8.86 -4.34 3.38
C GLN A 233 9.05 -2.81 3.25
N ARG A 234 7.99 -2.02 3.47
CA ARG A 234 8.08 -0.55 3.47
C ARG A 234 8.96 -0.03 4.61
N LEU A 235 8.85 -0.59 5.80
CA LEU A 235 9.72 -0.22 6.92
C LEU A 235 11.19 -0.55 6.64
N ASP A 236 11.47 -1.69 6.02
CA ASP A 236 12.82 -2.06 5.60
C ASP A 236 13.38 -1.13 4.53
N GLN A 237 12.55 -0.67 3.58
CA GLN A 237 12.92 0.36 2.61
C GLN A 237 13.27 1.70 3.28
N VAL A 238 12.44 2.16 4.22
CA VAL A 238 12.68 3.40 4.98
C VAL A 238 13.95 3.28 5.81
N ARG A 239 14.18 2.13 6.44
CA ARG A 239 15.42 1.84 7.17
C ARG A 239 16.62 1.90 6.23
N ALA A 240 16.57 1.23 5.09
CA ALA A 240 17.66 1.20 4.12
C ALA A 240 18.00 2.62 3.62
N ALA A 241 17.00 3.45 3.32
CA ALA A 241 17.21 4.84 2.91
C ALA A 241 17.79 5.73 4.02
N ALA A 242 17.38 5.53 5.27
CA ALA A 242 17.88 6.30 6.41
C ALA A 242 19.31 5.91 6.83
N VAL A 243 19.70 4.67 6.55
CA VAL A 243 20.97 4.08 6.98
C VAL A 243 21.99 4.01 5.84
N GLY A 244 21.55 4.07 4.58
CA GLY A 244 22.39 4.15 3.39
C GLY A 244 23.40 5.29 3.49
N GLY A 245 24.67 4.99 3.21
CA GLY A 245 25.77 5.95 3.28
C GLY A 245 26.44 6.11 4.66
N LEU A 246 25.94 5.49 5.73
CA LEU A 246 26.61 5.51 7.04
C LEU A 246 27.65 4.38 7.16
N ALA A 247 28.94 4.73 7.24
CA ALA A 247 30.02 3.79 7.48
C ALA A 247 29.87 3.11 8.86
N GLY A 248 29.59 1.81 8.87
CA GLY A 248 29.47 1.02 10.10
C GLY A 248 28.87 -0.35 9.81
N GLY A 249 29.59 -1.41 10.24
CA GLY A 249 29.27 -2.81 9.94
C GLY A 249 27.81 -3.19 10.18
N SER A 250 27.28 -3.97 9.25
CA SER A 250 25.95 -4.56 9.30
C SER A 250 25.76 -5.37 10.59
N SER A 251 24.90 -4.91 11.49
CA SER A 251 24.31 -5.80 12.50
C SER A 251 23.06 -6.42 11.88
N PRO A 252 22.94 -7.76 11.85
CA PRO A 252 21.76 -8.43 11.31
C PRO A 252 20.50 -8.01 12.10
N PRO A 253 19.34 -7.94 11.43
CA PRO A 253 18.08 -7.62 12.09
C PRO A 253 17.79 -8.63 13.21
N SER A 254 17.54 -8.15 14.43
CA SER A 254 16.95 -9.00 15.46
C SER A 254 15.55 -9.40 15.02
N PRO A 255 15.19 -10.69 15.09
CA PRO A 255 13.85 -11.13 14.73
C PRO A 255 12.82 -10.46 15.64
N PRO A 256 11.66 -10.03 15.11
CA PRO A 256 10.61 -9.44 15.92
C PRO A 256 10.13 -10.47 16.95
N GLU A 257 10.07 -10.07 18.23
CA GLU A 257 9.47 -10.90 19.27
C GLU A 257 8.00 -11.19 18.91
N PRO A 258 7.54 -12.45 19.06
CA PRO A 258 6.16 -12.81 18.84
C PRO A 258 5.30 -12.21 19.96
N PHE A 259 4.69 -11.06 19.70
CA PHE A 259 3.67 -10.50 20.58
C PHE A 259 2.41 -11.38 20.54
N GLY A 260 1.96 -11.81 21.71
CA GLY A 260 0.82 -12.69 21.89
C GLY A 260 -0.47 -12.15 21.27
N ASN A 261 -1.17 -13.04 20.57
CA ASN A 261 -2.42 -12.78 19.87
C ASN A 261 -3.55 -12.43 20.86
N GLY A 262 -3.67 -11.16 21.21
CA GLY A 262 -4.84 -10.62 21.92
C GLY A 262 -6.02 -10.36 20.97
N THR A 263 -6.39 -11.32 20.11
CA THR A 263 -7.56 -11.16 19.25
C THR A 263 -8.79 -11.53 20.07
N ARG A 264 -9.70 -10.57 20.29
CA ARG A 264 -11.01 -10.84 20.89
C ARG A 264 -11.76 -11.81 19.98
N VAL A 265 -11.94 -13.05 20.44
CA VAL A 265 -12.71 -14.06 19.70
C VAL A 265 -14.17 -13.62 19.71
N VAL A 266 -14.66 -13.13 18.58
CA VAL A 266 -16.10 -12.93 18.38
C VAL A 266 -16.73 -14.33 18.29
N PRO A 267 -17.61 -14.72 19.23
CA PRO A 267 -18.17 -16.06 19.24
C PRO A 267 -18.93 -16.31 17.93
N ARG A 268 -18.69 -17.47 17.32
CA ARG A 268 -19.38 -17.93 16.12
C ARG A 268 -20.89 -17.92 16.39
N PRO A 269 -21.75 -17.50 15.44
CA PRO A 269 -23.19 -17.60 15.61
C PRO A 269 -23.56 -19.07 15.75
N GLN A 270 -23.83 -19.52 16.98
CA GLN A 270 -24.25 -20.88 17.24
C GLN A 270 -25.72 -21.02 16.82
N GLY A 271 -26.00 -21.98 15.94
CA GLY A 271 -27.34 -22.33 15.48
C GLY A 271 -28.13 -23.07 16.56
N GLY A 272 -28.46 -22.40 17.66
CA GLY A 272 -29.31 -22.97 18.70
C GLY A 272 -30.68 -22.30 18.67
N ARG A 273 -31.73 -22.97 18.15
CA ARG A 273 -33.14 -22.50 18.30
C ARG A 273 -34.29 -23.42 17.90
N ARG A 274 -34.11 -24.76 17.87
CA ARG A 274 -35.24 -25.68 17.55
C ARG A 274 -36.43 -25.59 18.53
N THR A 275 -36.23 -25.15 19.78
CA THR A 275 -37.28 -25.13 20.81
C THR A 275 -38.11 -23.83 20.85
N GLU A 276 -37.46 -22.67 20.69
CA GLU A 276 -38.13 -21.36 20.62
C GLU A 276 -39.07 -21.26 19.41
N ASP A 277 -38.68 -21.91 18.31
CA ASP A 277 -39.39 -21.94 17.04
C ASP A 277 -40.69 -22.76 17.06
N VAL A 278 -40.80 -23.74 17.96
CA VAL A 278 -42.03 -24.53 18.15
C VAL A 278 -43.05 -23.72 18.93
N MET A 279 -42.61 -22.91 19.90
CA MET A 279 -43.48 -22.02 20.69
C MET A 279 -44.07 -20.89 19.84
N VAL A 280 -43.28 -20.26 18.95
CA VAL A 280 -43.78 -19.21 18.05
C VAL A 280 -44.74 -19.77 17.00
N LEU A 281 -44.51 -21.01 16.52
CA LEU A 281 -45.43 -21.69 15.61
C LEU A 281 -46.77 -22.04 16.29
N LEU A 282 -46.73 -22.52 17.55
CA LEU A 282 -47.92 -22.79 18.37
C LEU A 282 -48.72 -21.51 18.69
N LEU A 283 -48.04 -20.39 18.90
CA LEU A 283 -48.67 -19.10 19.17
C LEU A 283 -49.23 -18.43 17.90
N GLY A 284 -48.59 -18.63 16.74
CA GLY A 284 -49.10 -18.16 15.44
C GLY A 284 -50.32 -18.95 14.95
N ALA A 285 -50.34 -20.27 15.18
CA ALA A 285 -51.45 -21.14 14.82
C ALA A 285 -52.75 -20.80 15.59
N SER A 286 -52.62 -20.33 16.84
CA SER A 286 -53.78 -19.97 17.69
C SER A 286 -54.40 -18.61 17.33
N MET A 287 -53.62 -17.63 16.87
CA MET A 287 -54.18 -16.35 16.39
C MET A 287 -54.77 -16.41 14.97
N GLY A 288 -54.21 -17.23 14.07
CA GLY A 288 -54.72 -17.36 12.69
C GLY A 288 -56.10 -18.02 12.58
N PHE A 289 -56.41 -18.91 13.53
CA PHE A 289 -57.69 -19.63 13.60
C PHE A 289 -58.90 -18.70 13.84
N GLY A 290 -58.73 -17.61 14.58
CA GLY A 290 -59.81 -16.68 14.92
C GLY A 290 -60.26 -15.79 13.74
N ILE A 291 -59.32 -15.38 12.89
CA ILE A 291 -59.60 -14.45 11.78
C ILE A 291 -60.11 -15.20 10.54
N GLY A 292 -59.58 -16.41 10.28
CA GLY A 292 -60.00 -17.25 9.14
C GLY A 292 -61.47 -17.68 9.21
N ARG A 293 -62.00 -17.96 10.41
CA ARG A 293 -63.44 -18.29 10.59
C ARG A 293 -64.37 -17.12 10.33
N MET A 294 -63.94 -15.87 10.57
CA MET A 294 -64.82 -14.71 10.39
C MET A 294 -65.06 -14.35 8.92
N VAL A 295 -64.09 -14.62 8.05
CA VAL A 295 -64.18 -14.27 6.61
C VAL A 295 -64.84 -15.39 5.79
N ILE A 296 -64.70 -16.65 6.21
CA ILE A 296 -65.14 -17.84 5.43
C ILE A 296 -66.54 -18.34 5.83
N ALA A 297 -67.03 -17.96 7.01
CA ALA A 297 -68.36 -18.39 7.48
C ALA A 297 -69.55 -18.07 6.53
N PRO A 298 -69.59 -16.95 5.79
CA PRO A 298 -70.75 -16.65 4.94
C PRO A 298 -70.83 -17.49 3.65
N THR A 299 -69.70 -18.02 3.15
CA THR A 299 -69.65 -18.66 1.83
C THR A 299 -69.81 -20.18 1.87
N LEU A 300 -69.60 -20.81 3.02
CA LEU A 300 -69.70 -22.28 3.17
C LEU A 300 -71.12 -22.82 3.39
N GLN A 301 -72.11 -21.96 3.64
CA GLN A 301 -73.50 -22.39 3.86
C GLN A 301 -74.18 -22.94 2.60
N TRP A 302 -73.62 -22.75 1.40
CA TRP A 302 -74.25 -23.13 0.12
C TRP A 302 -73.76 -24.44 -0.50
N ALA A 303 -72.69 -25.09 0.00
CA ALA A 303 -72.03 -26.17 -0.74
C ALA A 303 -72.11 -27.59 -0.13
N GLY A 304 -72.79 -27.81 1.01
CA GLY A 304 -72.97 -29.15 1.61
C GLY A 304 -71.67 -29.87 2.07
N LEU A 305 -70.50 -29.29 1.81
CA LEU A 305 -69.15 -29.82 2.09
C LEU A 305 -68.60 -29.32 3.44
N GLY A 306 -69.47 -29.20 4.46
CA GLY A 306 -69.16 -28.46 5.68
C GLY A 306 -67.87 -28.87 6.40
N ILE A 307 -67.61 -30.18 6.49
CA ILE A 307 -66.42 -30.73 7.17
C ILE A 307 -65.19 -30.72 6.25
N ALA A 308 -65.34 -31.08 4.97
CA ALA A 308 -64.23 -31.10 4.02
C ALA A 308 -63.66 -29.69 3.76
N GLY A 309 -64.54 -28.68 3.64
CA GLY A 309 -64.13 -27.29 3.45
C GLY A 309 -63.46 -26.67 4.69
N THR A 310 -63.88 -27.06 5.89
CA THR A 310 -63.20 -26.62 7.13
C THR A 310 -61.81 -27.24 7.27
N VAL A 311 -61.64 -28.53 6.93
CA VAL A 311 -60.32 -29.17 6.94
C VAL A 311 -59.39 -28.54 5.90
N LEU A 312 -59.87 -28.27 4.69
CA LEU A 312 -59.06 -27.71 3.62
C LEU A 312 -58.61 -26.27 3.92
N THR A 313 -59.48 -25.44 4.49
CA THR A 313 -59.14 -24.06 4.89
C THR A 313 -58.17 -24.04 6.07
N LEU A 314 -58.30 -24.99 7.01
CA LEU A 314 -57.34 -25.17 8.10
C LEU A 314 -55.95 -25.55 7.58
N LEU A 315 -55.86 -26.53 6.68
CA LEU A 315 -54.61 -26.95 6.05
C LEU A 315 -53.97 -25.80 5.25
N GLY A 316 -54.77 -25.05 4.50
CA GLY A 316 -54.31 -23.87 3.76
C GLY A 316 -53.75 -22.77 4.66
N GLY A 317 -54.43 -22.48 5.77
CA GLY A 317 -53.97 -21.50 6.77
C GLY A 317 -52.66 -21.92 7.44
N VAL A 318 -52.53 -23.21 7.80
CA VAL A 318 -51.30 -23.77 8.38
C VAL A 318 -50.15 -23.73 7.38
N ALA A 319 -50.39 -24.08 6.11
CA ALA A 319 -49.37 -24.03 5.06
C ALA A 319 -48.87 -22.60 4.81
N LEU A 320 -49.78 -21.62 4.73
CA LEU A 320 -49.41 -20.21 4.55
C LEU A 320 -48.65 -19.67 5.76
N ALA A 321 -49.07 -20.00 6.98
CA ALA A 321 -48.36 -19.62 8.20
C ALA A 321 -46.94 -20.23 8.23
N ALA A 322 -46.81 -21.52 7.91
CA ALA A 322 -45.51 -22.19 7.82
C ALA A 322 -44.61 -21.53 6.77
N TRP A 323 -45.16 -21.15 5.61
CA TRP A 323 -44.41 -20.45 4.57
C TRP A 323 -43.93 -19.07 5.05
N VAL A 324 -44.80 -18.24 5.62
CA VAL A 324 -44.43 -16.90 6.14
C VAL A 324 -43.35 -17.01 7.23
N VAL A 325 -43.48 -17.99 8.13
CA VAL A 325 -42.46 -18.25 9.16
C VAL A 325 -41.14 -18.66 8.54
N SER A 326 -41.15 -19.55 7.53
CA SER A 326 -39.93 -19.96 6.83
C SER A 326 -39.21 -18.79 6.15
N VAL A 327 -39.96 -17.88 5.51
CA VAL A 327 -39.42 -16.68 4.86
C VAL A 327 -38.85 -15.70 5.90
N ARG A 328 -39.55 -15.49 7.01
CA ARG A 328 -39.07 -14.62 8.11
C ARG A 328 -37.85 -15.19 8.82
N ARG A 329 -37.73 -16.51 8.95
CA ARG A 329 -36.55 -17.15 9.52
C ARG A 329 -35.34 -16.97 8.61
N ALA A 330 -35.50 -17.23 7.31
CA ALA A 330 -34.43 -17.02 6.34
C ALA A 330 -33.92 -15.57 6.32
N SER A 331 -34.81 -14.58 6.44
CA SER A 331 -34.40 -13.17 6.51
C SER A 331 -33.72 -12.81 7.85
N ALA A 332 -34.22 -13.33 8.98
CA ALA A 332 -33.63 -13.11 10.29
C ALA A 332 -32.23 -13.75 10.43
N ASP A 333 -32.03 -14.92 9.83
CA ASP A 333 -30.74 -15.61 9.81
C ASP A 333 -29.73 -14.86 8.94
N ARG A 334 -30.14 -14.37 7.77
CA ARG A 334 -29.30 -13.52 6.92
C ARG A 334 -28.86 -12.24 7.64
N ALA A 335 -29.81 -11.53 8.25
CA ALA A 335 -29.52 -10.32 9.02
C ALA A 335 -28.63 -10.60 10.25
N ARG A 336 -28.67 -11.81 10.82
CA ARG A 336 -27.76 -12.23 11.90
C ARG A 336 -26.34 -12.47 11.37
N LEU A 337 -26.20 -13.12 10.22
CA LEU A 337 -24.91 -13.39 9.59
C LEU A 337 -24.22 -12.11 9.10
N GLU A 338 -24.97 -11.19 8.49
CA GLU A 338 -24.46 -9.88 8.06
C GLU A 338 -23.94 -9.06 9.26
N ARG A 339 -24.71 -9.03 10.36
CA ARG A 339 -24.28 -8.35 11.60
C ARG A 339 -23.03 -8.98 12.20
N TRP A 340 -22.98 -10.31 12.26
CA TRP A 340 -21.79 -11.03 12.72
C TRP A 340 -20.58 -10.71 11.84
N ALA A 341 -20.73 -10.72 10.52
CA ALA A 341 -19.66 -10.40 9.59
C ALA A 341 -19.15 -8.97 9.77
N ALA A 342 -20.05 -7.98 9.91
CA ALA A 342 -19.68 -6.60 10.17
C ALA A 342 -18.90 -6.44 11.49
N GLU A 343 -19.32 -7.13 12.55
CA GLU A 343 -18.63 -7.12 13.85
C GLU A 343 -17.24 -7.76 13.77
N VAL A 344 -17.11 -8.90 13.07
CA VAL A 344 -15.82 -9.57 12.86
C VAL A 344 -14.87 -8.69 12.04
N ILE A 345 -15.33 -8.09 10.94
CA ILE A 345 -14.54 -7.19 10.10
C ILE A 345 -14.07 -5.98 10.92
N ALA A 346 -14.98 -5.35 11.68
CA ALA A 346 -14.65 -4.20 12.53
C ALA A 346 -13.62 -4.56 13.62
N SER A 347 -13.82 -5.68 14.32
CA SER A 347 -12.90 -6.15 15.35
C SER A 347 -11.51 -6.47 14.79
N ARG A 348 -11.44 -7.12 13.62
CA ARG A 348 -10.16 -7.42 12.96
C ARG A 348 -9.45 -6.17 12.47
N ARG A 349 -10.18 -5.24 11.85
CA ARG A 349 -9.63 -3.96 11.41
C ARG A 349 -9.03 -3.17 12.58
N LEU A 350 -9.74 -3.05 13.70
CA LEU A 350 -9.22 -2.37 14.89
C LEU A 350 -7.95 -3.03 15.43
N GLY A 351 -7.92 -4.37 15.49
CA GLY A 351 -6.73 -5.13 15.88
C GLY A 351 -5.54 -4.88 14.96
N MET A 352 -5.77 -4.86 13.64
CA MET A 352 -4.74 -4.57 12.65
C MET A 352 -4.23 -3.13 12.73
N GLU A 353 -5.11 -2.13 12.85
CA GLU A 353 -4.72 -0.72 13.01
C GLU A 353 -3.83 -0.53 14.26
N HIS A 354 -4.15 -1.24 15.36
CA HIS A 354 -3.33 -1.25 16.57
C HIS A 354 -1.97 -1.93 16.34
N ARG A 355 -1.93 -3.08 15.65
CA ARG A 355 -0.67 -3.79 15.30
C ARG A 355 0.24 -2.95 14.40
N ILE A 356 -0.33 -2.24 13.42
CA ILE A 356 0.43 -1.33 12.56
C ILE A 356 1.01 -0.19 13.40
N GLY A 357 0.21 0.43 14.27
CA GLY A 357 0.67 1.52 15.15
C GLY A 357 1.79 1.10 16.10
N THR A 358 1.66 -0.06 16.74
CA THR A 358 2.68 -0.60 17.66
C THR A 358 3.97 -0.97 16.94
N ARG A 359 3.89 -1.63 15.77
CA ARG A 359 5.08 -1.93 14.95
C ARG A 359 5.76 -0.69 14.41
N ALA A 360 5.01 0.32 13.97
CA ALA A 360 5.57 1.60 13.53
C ALA A 360 6.39 2.27 14.65
N GLY A 361 5.84 2.32 15.88
CA GLY A 361 6.55 2.88 17.03
C GLY A 361 7.79 2.08 17.44
N ALA A 362 7.70 0.74 17.41
CA ALA A 362 8.86 -0.12 17.67
C ALA A 362 9.97 0.07 16.63
N ALA A 363 9.60 0.15 15.35
CA ALA A 363 10.52 0.41 14.24
C ALA A 363 11.19 1.79 14.37
N GLU A 364 10.42 2.86 14.68
CA GLU A 364 10.98 4.19 14.89
C GLU A 364 12.04 4.20 16.01
N ALA A 365 11.74 3.57 17.15
CA ALA A 365 12.67 3.48 18.27
C ALA A 365 13.94 2.68 17.91
N GLN A 366 13.79 1.58 17.16
CA GLN A 366 14.92 0.77 16.71
C GLN A 366 15.79 1.51 15.70
N PHE A 367 15.19 2.11 14.67
CA PHE A 367 15.93 2.77 13.60
C PHE A 367 16.60 4.05 14.09
N THR A 368 15.95 4.81 14.99
CA THR A 368 16.57 5.97 15.64
C THR A 368 17.84 5.57 16.41
N ARG A 369 17.79 4.45 17.17
CA ARG A 369 18.98 3.91 17.87
C ARG A 369 20.07 3.49 16.89
N GLU A 370 19.70 2.87 15.77
CA GLU A 370 20.65 2.45 14.75
C GLU A 370 21.36 3.64 14.09
N VAL A 371 20.61 4.66 13.66
CA VAL A 371 21.16 5.92 13.12
C VAL A 371 22.06 6.60 14.14
N TRP A 372 21.65 6.62 15.41
CA TRP A 372 22.47 7.16 16.50
C TRP A 372 23.80 6.43 16.68
N ASN A 373 23.78 5.09 16.68
CA ASN A 373 24.98 4.28 16.85
C ASN A 373 25.96 4.44 15.67
N ARG A 374 25.44 4.53 14.44
CA ARG A 374 26.27 4.68 13.23
C ARG A 374 26.85 6.09 13.04
N THR A 375 26.20 7.10 13.60
CA THR A 375 26.68 8.50 13.53
C THR A 375 27.50 8.92 14.77
N ARG A 376 27.82 7.99 15.67
CA ARG A 376 28.63 8.28 16.86
C ARG A 376 30.10 8.35 16.44
N PRO A 377 30.84 9.43 16.76
CA PRO A 377 32.27 9.49 16.45
C PRO A 377 32.99 8.35 17.18
N ALA A 378 33.80 7.57 16.44
CA ALA A 378 34.71 6.60 17.02
C ALA A 378 35.62 7.37 17.99
N ARG A 379 35.55 7.06 19.29
CA ARG A 379 36.52 7.56 20.25
C ARG A 379 37.84 6.85 19.94
N VAL A 380 38.78 7.57 19.35
CA VAL A 380 40.20 7.20 19.28
C VAL A 380 40.83 7.44 20.64
#